data_AF-F0HZY0-F1
#
_entry.id   AF-F0HZY0-F1
#
_cell.length_a   1.000
_cell.length_b   1.000
_cell.length_c   1.000
_cell.angle_alpha   90.00
_cell.angle_beta   90.00
_cell.angle_gamma   90.00
#
_symmetry.space_group_name_H-M   'P 1'
#
loop_
_entity.id
_entity.type
_entity.pdbx_description
1 polymer ?
#
loop_
_entity_poly.entity_id
_entity_poly.type
_entity_poly.pdbx_seq_one_letter_code
_entity_poly.pdbx_strand_id
1 'polypeptide(L)' 'MLKTFGKIFKVIRESKNMSLKEAAAGDISVAQLSRFERGVSGITLDSFYCCLKNMAVSLDEFQYVYHNYIEADDALFSKK' A
#
# COMPACT_ATOMS: atom_id res chain seq x y z
N MET A 1 -8.68 -5.07 -7.83
CA MET A 1 -8.80 -3.81 -7.08
C MET A 1 -8.07 -3.86 -5.74
N LEU A 2 -8.59 -4.49 -4.67
CA LEU A 2 -7.94 -4.50 -3.34
C LEU A 2 -6.54 -5.14 -3.29
N LYS A 3 -6.29 -6.18 -4.08
CA LYS A 3 -4.96 -6.83 -4.18
C LYS A 3 -3.87 -5.87 -4.67
N THR A 4 -4.23 -4.87 -5.45
CA THR A 4 -3.29 -3.88 -6.00
C THR A 4 -2.94 -2.84 -4.93
N PHE A 5 -3.92 -2.39 -4.14
CA PHE A 5 -3.71 -1.36 -3.09
C PHE A 5 -2.68 -1.79 -2.05
N GLY A 6 -2.80 -3.02 -1.54
CA GLY A 6 -1.83 -3.55 -0.57
C GLY A 6 -0.40 -3.61 -1.14
N LYS A 7 -0.24 -4.02 -2.40
CA LYS A 7 1.07 -4.05 -3.06
C LYS A 7 1.66 -2.66 -3.23
N ILE A 8 0.87 -1.67 -3.66
CA ILE A 8 1.32 -0.27 -3.76
C ILE A 8 1.72 0.29 -2.40
N PHE A 9 0.90 0.02 -1.39
CA PHE A 9 1.19 0.42 -0.02
C PHE A 9 2.56 -0.11 0.42
N LYS A 10 2.83 -1.40 0.15
CA LYS A 10 4.13 -2.02 0.43
C LYS A 10 5.28 -1.32 -0.28
N VAL A 11 5.13 -1.03 -1.58
CA VAL A 11 6.16 -0.36 -2.38
C VAL A 11 6.51 1.00 -1.77
N ILE A 12 5.51 1.81 -1.41
CA ILE A 12 5.72 3.12 -0.81
C ILE A 12 6.37 3.00 0.58
N ARG A 13 5.92 2.04 1.40
CA ARG A 13 6.50 1.80 2.74
C ARG A 13 7.98 1.45 2.64
N GLU A 14 8.33 0.53 1.74
CA GLU A 14 9.71 0.06 1.56
C GLU A 14 10.60 1.12 0.93
N SER A 15 10.09 1.96 0.01
CA SER A 15 10.85 3.09 -0.52
C SER A 15 11.20 4.14 0.54
N LYS A 16 10.40 4.22 1.62
CA LYS A 16 10.66 5.09 2.78
C LYS A 16 11.49 4.41 3.87
N ASN A 17 11.99 3.20 3.64
CA ASN A 17 12.72 2.37 4.62
C ASN A 17 11.96 2.15 5.93
N MET A 18 10.63 2.14 5.88
CA MET A 18 9.81 1.97 7.08
C MET A 18 9.48 0.50 7.33
N SER A 19 9.60 0.07 8.58
CA SER A 19 9.13 -1.25 9.00
C SER A 19 7.60 -1.31 9.05
N LEU A 20 7.05 -2.53 9.02
CA LEU A 20 5.62 -2.76 9.26
C LEU A 20 5.17 -2.23 10.62
N LYS A 21 6.04 -2.29 11.64
CA LYS A 21 5.73 -1.82 12.99
C LYS A 21 5.57 -0.30 13.04
N GLU A 22 6.45 0.43 12.35
CA GLU A 22 6.37 1.89 12.24
C GLU A 22 5.16 2.34 11.44
N ALA A 23 4.89 1.71 10.29
CA ALA A 23 3.73 2.05 9.47
C ALA A 23 2.39 1.73 10.16
N ALA A 24 2.35 0.63 10.92
CA ALA A 24 1.14 0.24 11.66
C ALA A 24 0.89 1.12 12.89
N ALA A 25 1.95 1.61 13.56
CA ALA A 25 1.93 2.47 14.74
C ALA A 25 0.92 2.12 15.86
N GLY A 26 0.46 0.86 15.92
CA GLY A 26 -0.58 0.43 16.86
C GLY A 26 -2.02 0.62 16.38
N ASP A 27 -2.26 1.32 15.26
CA ASP A 27 -3.59 1.46 14.65
C ASP A 27 -4.14 0.12 14.15
N ILE A 28 -3.24 -0.74 13.68
CA ILE A 28 -3.53 -2.15 13.35
C ILE A 28 -2.38 -3.04 13.80
N SER A 29 -2.61 -4.35 13.86
CA SER A 29 -1.53 -5.29 14.11
C SER A 29 -0.58 -5.39 12.91
N VAL A 30 0.71 -5.64 13.18
CA VAL A 30 1.73 -5.94 12.17
C VAL A 30 1.28 -7.08 11.24
N ALA A 31 0.61 -8.09 11.80
CA ALA A 31 0.09 -9.22 11.04
C ALA A 31 -1.08 -8.84 10.10
N GLN A 32 -1.95 -7.92 10.51
CA GLN A 32 -2.99 -7.37 9.63
C GLN A 32 -2.37 -6.55 8.50
N LEU A 33 -1.43 -5.65 8.81
CA LEU A 33 -0.75 -4.86 7.78
C LEU A 33 0.01 -5.75 6.79
N SER A 34 0.72 -6.77 7.28
CA SER A 34 1.41 -7.75 6.43
C SER A 34 0.46 -8.51 5.50
N ARG A 35 -0.71 -8.93 6.00
CA ARG A 35 -1.72 -9.62 5.17
C ARG A 35 -2.31 -8.68 4.13
N PHE A 36 -2.54 -7.42 4.49
CA PHE A 36 -2.98 -6.39 3.57
C PHE A 36 -1.99 -6.16 2.43
N GLU A 37 -0.72 -5.94 2.75
CA GLU A 37 0.34 -5.72 1.77
C GLU A 37 0.51 -6.88 0.77
N ARG A 38 0.24 -8.11 1.24
CA ARG A 38 0.29 -9.32 0.40
C ARG A 38 -1.02 -9.59 -0.36
N GLY A 39 -2.05 -8.76 -0.16
CA GLY A 39 -3.38 -8.94 -0.78
C GLY A 39 -4.15 -10.15 -0.25
N VAL A 40 -3.82 -10.62 0.95
CA VAL A 40 -4.48 -11.76 1.62
C VAL A 40 -5.79 -11.32 2.29
N SER A 41 -5.83 -10.11 2.87
CA SER A 41 -7.02 -9.53 3.48
C SER A 41 -7.09 -8.03 3.24
N GLY A 42 -8.29 -7.45 3.19
CA GLY A 42 -8.44 -6.00 3.26
C GLY A 42 -8.15 -5.45 4.66
N ILE A 43 -8.11 -4.13 4.76
CA ILE A 43 -8.24 -3.36 6.02
C ILE A 43 -9.38 -2.36 5.85
N THR A 44 -9.84 -1.76 6.94
CA THR A 44 -10.86 -0.71 6.87
C THR A 44 -10.26 0.55 6.23
N LEU A 45 -11.15 1.45 5.79
CA LEU A 45 -10.74 2.73 5.22
C LEU A 45 -10.01 3.59 6.26
N ASP A 46 -10.50 3.65 7.50
CA ASP A 46 -9.87 4.39 8.59
C ASP A 46 -8.45 3.88 8.88
N SER A 47 -8.27 2.56 8.98
CA SER A 47 -6.95 1.96 9.20
C SER A 47 -6.00 2.25 8.03
N PHE A 48 -6.51 2.27 6.80
CA PHE A 48 -5.71 2.63 5.63
C PHE A 48 -5.20 4.09 5.72
N TYR A 49 -6.09 5.04 6.04
CA TYR A 49 -5.69 6.44 6.22
C TYR A 49 -4.71 6.65 7.37
N CYS A 50 -4.91 5.97 8.51
CA CYS A 50 -3.95 6.03 9.62
C CYS A 50 -2.57 5.55 9.18
N CYS A 51 -2.50 4.40 8.49
CA CYS A 51 -1.21 3.86 8.05
C CYS A 51 -0.53 4.77 6.99
N LEU A 52 -1.28 5.41 6.09
CA LEU A 52 -0.73 6.44 5.19
C LEU A 52 -0.16 7.63 5.95
N LYS A 53 -0.91 8.13 6.95
CA LYS A 53 -0.47 9.24 7.81
C LYS A 53 0.81 8.88 8.58
N ASN A 54 0.91 7.67 9.11
CA ASN A 54 2.10 7.19 9.82
C ASN A 54 3.33 7.17 8.93
N MET A 55 3.16 6.92 7.63
CA MET A 55 4.22 6.98 6.63
C MET A 55 4.46 8.38 6.06
N ALA A 56 3.74 9.41 6.53
CA ALA A 56 3.73 10.74 5.95
C ALA A 56 3.46 10.71 4.43
N VAL A 57 2.45 9.94 4.02
CA VAL A 57 2.01 9.79 2.62
C VAL A 57 0.61 10.37 2.52
N SER A 58 0.40 11.26 1.55
CA SER A 58 -0.94 11.76 1.23
C SER A 58 -1.71 10.77 0.37
N LEU A 59 -3.05 10.89 0.34
CA LEU A 59 -3.85 10.06 -0.58
C LEU A 59 -3.49 10.33 -2.04
N ASP A 60 -3.20 11.58 -2.40
CA ASP A 60 -2.82 11.97 -3.76
C ASP A 60 -1.49 11.34 -4.17
N GLU A 61 -0.50 11.31 -3.28
CA GLU A 61 0.77 10.63 -3.51
C GLU A 61 0.57 9.12 -3.71
N PHE A 62 -0.26 8.50 -2.87
CA PHE A 62 -0.61 7.09 -3.03
C PHE A 62 -1.27 6.83 -4.40
N GLN A 63 -2.23 7.67 -4.79
CA GLN A 63 -2.94 7.54 -6.06
C GLN A 63 -2.02 7.76 -7.27
N TYR A 64 -1.08 8.71 -7.17
CA TYR A 64 -0.06 8.93 -8.19
C TYR A 64 0.78 7.67 -8.42
N VAL A 65 1.28 7.04 -7.35
CA VAL A 65 2.04 5.78 -7.47
C VAL A 65 1.16 4.65 -8.01
N TYR A 66 -0.09 4.58 -7.57
CA TYR A 66 -1.04 3.57 -8.05
C TYR A 66 -1.28 3.66 -9.56
N HIS A 67 -1.52 4.86 -10.11
CA HIS A 67 -1.73 5.04 -11.55
C HIS A 67 -0.47 4.67 -12.35
N ASN A 68 0.71 5.13 -11.93
CA ASN A 68 1.97 4.79 -12.59
C ASN A 68 2.25 3.28 -12.56
N TYR A 69 1.87 2.59 -11.49
CA TYR A 69 2.04 1.14 -11.38
C TYR A 69 1.09 0.38 -12.32
N ILE A 70 -0.17 0.80 -12.44
CA ILE A 70 -1.13 0.16 -13.36
C ILE A 70 -0.73 0.39 -14.81
N GLU A 71 -0.30 1.60 -15.19
CA GLU A 71 0.16 1.88 -16.54
C GLU A 71 1.37 1.02 -16.95
N ALA A 72 2.29 0.78 -16.01
CA ALA A 72 3.43 -0.11 -16.24
C ALA A 72 3.03 -1.60 -16.36
N ASP A 73 2.10 -2.06 -15.53
CA ASP A 73 1.58 -3.44 -15.54
C ASP A 73 0.79 -3.71 -16.84
N ASP A 74 -0.09 -2.79 -17.24
CA ASP A 74 -0.87 -2.89 -18.49
C ASP A 74 0.04 -2.87 -19.73
N ALA A 75 1.10 -2.07 -19.73
CA ALA A 75 2.10 -2.06 -20.81
C ALA A 75 2.88 -3.39 -20.93
N LEU A 76 3.05 -4.12 -19.82
CA LEU A 76 3.65 -5.46 -19.79
C LEU A 76 2.71 -6.54 -20.32
N PHE A 77 1.39 -6.39 -20.18
CA PHE A 77 0.39 -7.34 -20.69
C PHE A 77 -0.04 -7.08 -22.14
N SER A 78 0.12 -5.86 -22.66
CA SER A 78 -0.20 -5.53 -24.07
C SER A 78 0.86 -6.04 -25.08
N LYS A 79 1.95 -6.67 -24.62
CA LYS A 79 3.02 -7.23 -25.48
C LYS A 79 2.92 -8.75 -25.71
N LYS A 80 1.80 -9.39 -25.40
CA LYS A 80 1.55 -10.80 -25.71
C LYS A 80 0.57 -10.99 -26.85
#